data_AF-X0RXV6-F1
#
_entry.id   AF-X0RXV6-F1
#
_cell.length_a   1.000
_cell.length_b   1.000
_cell.length_c   1.000
_cell.angle_alpha   90.00
_cell.angle_beta   90.00
_cell.angle_gamma   90.00
#
_symmetry.space_group_name_H-M   'P 1'
#
loop_
_entity.id
_entity.type
_entity.pdbx_description
1 polymer ?
#
loop_
_entity_poly.entity_id
_entity_poly.type
_entity_poly.pdbx_seq_one_letter_code
_entity_poly.pdbx_strand_id
1 'polypeptide(L)'
;MIRYLSAPRSKEGTCQGCGKSSPLIAANLGECLDCIRQQPEAVLPHLKAVHAEARRQFGLPVEPPQAADGVPCTFCANECRIPEGELGYCGLRSNRGGKLAHLGGTAASGILEWYYDALPTNCVAEWVCAERESRGFKNLAVFYGACSFDCLFCQNWHYRTLAHRLAPAMSAQELADCVDE
;
A
#
# COMPACT_ATOMS: atom_id res chain seq x y z
N MET A 1 31.52 -15.07 -23.88
CA MET A 1 30.30 -15.80 -23.50
C MET A 1 30.02 -15.52 -22.03
N ILE A 2 29.13 -14.58 -21.73
CA ILE A 2 28.70 -14.33 -20.35
C ILE A 2 27.77 -15.48 -19.99
N ARG A 3 28.29 -16.46 -19.21
CA ARG A 3 27.44 -17.43 -18.54
C ARG A 3 26.61 -16.65 -17.53
N TYR A 4 25.32 -16.48 -17.82
CA TYR A 4 24.36 -16.13 -16.78
C TYR A 4 24.47 -17.21 -15.71
N LEU A 5 25.12 -16.89 -14.60
CA LEU A 5 25.04 -17.68 -13.38
C LEU A 5 23.56 -17.88 -13.12
N SER A 6 23.14 -19.14 -13.02
CA SER A 6 21.75 -19.53 -12.75
C SER A 6 21.23 -18.62 -11.65
N ALA A 7 20.14 -17.89 -11.90
CA ALA A 7 19.49 -17.09 -10.87
C ALA A 7 19.34 -17.97 -9.61
N PRO A 8 19.64 -17.44 -8.41
CA PRO A 8 19.49 -18.22 -7.19
C PRO A 8 18.09 -18.84 -7.18
N ARG A 9 17.99 -20.16 -7.01
CA ARG A 9 16.70 -20.85 -6.95
C ARG A 9 15.88 -20.14 -5.88
N SER A 10 14.76 -19.53 -6.27
CA SER A 10 13.84 -18.93 -5.33
C SER A 10 13.46 -20.01 -4.31
N LYS A 11 13.52 -19.66 -3.03
CA LYS A 11 13.12 -20.57 -1.95
C LYS A 11 11.68 -21.02 -2.24
N GLU A 12 11.46 -22.32 -2.34
CA GLU A 12 10.14 -22.86 -2.61
C GLU A 12 9.20 -22.55 -1.43
N GLY A 13 7.99 -22.08 -1.74
CA GLY A 13 6.91 -21.98 -0.77
C GLY A 13 6.06 -23.25 -0.77
N THR A 14 5.42 -23.55 0.36
CA THR A 14 4.51 -24.68 0.52
C THR A 14 3.11 -24.15 0.81
N CYS A 15 2.13 -24.63 0.06
CA CYS A 15 0.71 -24.31 0.25
C CYS A 15 0.17 -25.03 1.49
N GLN A 16 -0.46 -24.30 2.41
CA GLN A 16 -1.10 -24.92 3.58
C GLN A 16 -2.38 -25.67 3.19
N GLY A 17 -3.14 -25.18 2.20
CA GLY A 17 -4.38 -25.83 1.76
C GLY A 17 -4.21 -27.20 1.10
N CYS A 18 -3.14 -27.40 0.29
CA CYS A 18 -2.95 -28.64 -0.48
C CYS A 18 -1.58 -29.31 -0.32
N GLY A 19 -0.66 -28.74 0.47
CA GLY A 19 0.68 -29.29 0.70
C GLY A 19 1.64 -29.17 -0.49
N LYS A 20 1.20 -28.61 -1.63
CA LYS A 20 2.04 -28.42 -2.82
C LYS A 20 3.21 -27.47 -2.51
N SER A 21 4.43 -27.88 -2.85
CA SER A 21 5.61 -27.01 -2.84
C SER A 21 5.93 -26.52 -4.26
N SER A 22 6.27 -25.25 -4.40
CA SER A 22 6.63 -24.66 -5.70
C SER A 22 7.39 -23.34 -5.52
N PRO A 23 8.33 -22.99 -6.42
CA PRO A 23 8.92 -21.66 -6.47
C PRO A 23 7.91 -20.56 -6.85
N LEU A 24 6.71 -20.92 -7.31
CA LEU A 24 5.61 -19.98 -7.61
C LEU A 24 4.72 -19.69 -6.40
N ILE A 25 4.93 -20.37 -5.28
CA ILE A 25 4.21 -20.12 -4.04
C ILE A 25 5.05 -19.17 -3.20
N ALA A 26 4.50 -18.00 -2.89
CA ALA A 26 5.16 -17.05 -2.00
C ALA A 26 5.14 -17.61 -0.58
N ALA A 27 6.33 -17.88 -0.03
CA ALA A 27 6.46 -18.53 1.28
C ALA A 27 5.81 -17.74 2.43
N ASN A 28 5.77 -16.41 2.33
CA ASN A 28 5.10 -15.53 3.29
C ASN A 28 3.57 -15.51 3.15
N LEU A 29 3.04 -15.87 1.97
CA LEU A 29 1.60 -15.98 1.75
C LEU A 29 1.08 -17.36 2.16
N GLY A 30 1.89 -18.41 1.97
CA GLY A 30 1.58 -19.77 2.41
C GLY A 30 0.46 -20.47 1.62
N GLU A 31 -0.05 -19.87 0.54
CA GLU A 31 -1.17 -20.41 -0.24
C GLU A 31 -0.86 -20.37 -1.75
N CYS A 32 -1.26 -21.43 -2.47
CA CYS A 32 -1.13 -21.46 -3.92
C CYS A 32 -2.36 -20.87 -4.62
N LEU A 33 -2.17 -20.46 -5.88
CA LEU A 33 -3.24 -19.87 -6.70
C LEU A 33 -4.46 -20.78 -6.83
N ASP A 34 -4.26 -22.10 -6.92
CA ASP A 34 -5.35 -23.07 -7.07
C ASP A 34 -6.23 -23.10 -5.81
N CYS A 35 -5.62 -23.17 -4.61
CA CYS A 35 -6.36 -23.15 -3.34
C CYS A 35 -7.10 -21.82 -3.13
N ILE A 36 -6.47 -20.68 -3.48
CA ILE A 36 -7.12 -19.36 -3.40
C ILE A 36 -8.37 -19.29 -4.28
N ARG A 37 -8.32 -19.84 -5.50
CA ARG A 37 -9.44 -19.78 -6.44
C ARG A 37 -10.53 -20.82 -6.17
N GLN A 38 -10.15 -22.02 -5.75
CA GLN A 38 -11.05 -23.16 -5.65
C GLN A 38 -11.65 -23.32 -4.25
N GLN A 39 -10.94 -22.87 -3.20
CA GLN A 39 -11.36 -23.00 -1.80
C GLN A 39 -11.13 -21.69 -1.03
N PRO A 40 -11.64 -20.54 -1.51
CA PRO A 40 -11.39 -19.23 -0.91
C PRO A 40 -11.79 -19.17 0.57
N GLU A 41 -12.93 -19.76 0.95
CA GLU A 41 -13.41 -19.77 2.34
C GLU A 41 -12.45 -20.51 3.29
N ALA A 42 -11.81 -21.57 2.81
CA ALA A 42 -10.86 -22.35 3.60
C ALA A 42 -9.54 -21.61 3.82
N VAL A 43 -9.06 -20.87 2.82
CA VAL A 43 -7.76 -20.16 2.89
C VAL A 43 -7.88 -18.75 3.46
N LEU A 44 -9.05 -18.11 3.36
CA LEU A 44 -9.25 -16.71 3.74
C LEU A 44 -8.85 -16.41 5.20
N PRO A 45 -9.14 -17.25 6.21
CA PRO A 45 -8.68 -17.02 7.58
C PRO A 45 -7.15 -16.93 7.68
N HIS A 46 -6.43 -17.80 6.96
CA HIS A 46 -4.97 -17.77 6.93
C HIS A 46 -4.46 -16.50 6.24
N LEU A 47 -5.01 -16.16 5.08
CA LEU A 47 -4.64 -14.94 4.36
C LEU A 47 -4.88 -13.68 5.21
N LYS A 48 -6.03 -13.57 5.88
CA LYS A 48 -6.31 -12.48 6.80
C LYS A 48 -5.30 -12.39 7.93
N ALA A 49 -4.84 -13.52 8.46
CA ALA A 49 -3.80 -13.54 9.48
C ALA A 49 -2.45 -13.00 8.97
N VAL A 50 -2.07 -13.35 7.73
CA VAL A 50 -0.86 -12.83 7.06
C VAL A 50 -0.97 -11.31 6.86
N HIS A 51 -2.11 -10.82 6.38
CA HIS A 51 -2.41 -9.39 6.24
C HIS A 51 -2.33 -8.66 7.60
N ALA A 52 -3.00 -9.19 8.62
CA ALA A 52 -2.98 -8.64 9.97
C ALA A 52 -1.55 -8.53 10.52
N GLU A 53 -0.71 -9.54 10.30
CA GLU A 53 0.69 -9.52 10.74
C GLU A 53 1.51 -8.45 10.03
N ALA A 54 1.37 -8.35 8.70
CA ALA A 54 2.04 -7.32 7.93
C ALA A 54 1.66 -5.90 8.40
N ARG A 55 0.42 -5.69 8.86
CA ARG A 55 -0.06 -4.40 9.36
C ARG A 55 0.38 -4.08 10.78
N ARG A 56 0.41 -5.08 11.68
CA ARG A 56 0.87 -4.93 13.07
C ARG A 56 2.28 -4.35 13.16
N GLN A 57 3.17 -4.75 12.25
CA GLN A 57 4.56 -4.27 12.21
C GLN A 57 4.69 -2.74 12.04
N PHE A 58 3.64 -2.07 11.55
CA PHE A 58 3.59 -0.62 11.38
C PHE A 58 2.62 0.08 12.33
N GLY A 59 2.09 -0.64 13.34
CA GLY A 59 1.08 -0.09 14.26
C GLY A 59 -0.21 0.35 13.56
N LEU A 60 -0.55 -0.27 12.42
CA LEU A 60 -1.77 0.04 11.68
C LEU A 60 -2.91 -0.90 12.11
N PRO A 61 -4.19 -0.45 12.12
CA PRO A 61 -5.33 -1.31 12.43
C PRO A 61 -5.38 -2.52 11.49
N VAL A 62 -5.47 -3.73 12.03
CA VAL A 62 -5.40 -4.99 11.25
C VAL A 62 -6.61 -5.24 10.36
N GLU A 63 -7.75 -4.65 10.71
CA GLU A 63 -9.01 -4.69 9.98
C GLU A 63 -9.62 -3.28 10.02
N PRO A 64 -10.52 -2.93 9.08
CA PRO A 64 -11.30 -1.71 9.18
C PRO A 64 -12.05 -1.64 10.52
N PRO A 65 -11.88 -0.58 11.33
CA PRO A 65 -12.62 -0.45 12.58
C PRO A 65 -14.13 -0.40 12.33
N GLN A 66 -14.91 -1.16 13.10
CA GLN A 66 -16.37 -1.24 13.01
C GLN A 66 -17.02 -1.13 14.40
N ALA A 67 -16.52 -0.22 15.25
CA ALA A 67 -17.06 -0.01 16.58
C ALA A 67 -18.47 0.58 16.53
N ALA A 68 -19.38 0.06 17.37
CA ALA A 68 -20.79 0.48 17.37
C ALA A 68 -20.97 1.98 17.72
N ASP A 69 -20.14 2.48 18.63
CA ASP A 69 -20.07 3.86 19.11
C ASP A 69 -18.94 4.68 18.44
N GLY A 70 -18.26 4.10 17.45
CA GLY A 70 -17.18 4.76 16.74
C GLY A 70 -17.65 5.90 15.82
N VAL A 71 -16.80 6.91 15.62
CA VAL A 71 -17.08 8.00 14.70
C VAL A 71 -17.03 7.48 13.24
N PRO A 72 -18.04 7.76 12.40
CA PRO A 72 -18.06 7.28 11.03
C PRO A 72 -17.08 8.05 10.13
N CYS A 73 -16.37 7.33 9.26
CA CYS A 73 -15.50 7.86 8.22
C CYS A 73 -15.90 7.24 6.86
N THR A 74 -16.45 8.06 5.95
CA THR A 74 -17.00 7.61 4.65
C THR A 74 -16.12 7.98 3.45
N PHE A 75 -14.85 8.33 3.67
CA PHE A 75 -13.92 8.77 2.61
C PHE A 75 -13.51 7.65 1.63
N CYS A 76 -13.72 6.38 1.99
CA CYS A 76 -13.38 5.24 1.14
C CYS A 76 -14.29 4.06 1.45
N ALA A 77 -14.18 2.99 0.66
CA ALA A 77 -15.00 1.78 0.76
C ALA A 77 -14.88 1.00 2.09
N ASN A 78 -13.90 1.33 2.94
CA ASN A 78 -13.76 0.68 4.26
C ASN A 78 -14.80 1.15 5.28
N GLU A 79 -15.41 2.33 5.06
CA GLU A 79 -16.48 2.90 5.90
C GLU A 79 -16.24 2.70 7.42
N CYS A 80 -15.07 3.12 7.89
CA CYS A 80 -14.63 2.83 9.26
C CYS A 80 -15.55 3.50 10.28
N ARG A 81 -15.85 2.80 11.38
CA ARG A 81 -16.36 3.36 12.63
C ARG A 81 -15.25 3.32 13.67
N ILE A 82 -14.61 4.47 13.88
CA ILE A 82 -13.34 4.57 14.59
C ILE A 82 -13.60 4.79 16.09
N PRO A 83 -13.15 3.90 16.99
CA PRO A 83 -13.24 4.10 18.44
C PRO A 83 -12.49 5.36 18.91
N GLU A 84 -12.88 5.93 20.04
CA GLU A 84 -12.17 7.09 20.64
C GLU A 84 -10.67 6.78 20.85
N GLY A 85 -9.80 7.69 20.44
CA GLY A 85 -8.34 7.53 20.56
C GLY A 85 -7.69 6.63 19.52
N GLU A 86 -8.48 5.91 18.71
CA GLU A 86 -7.97 4.94 17.74
C GLU A 86 -7.82 5.51 16.33
N LEU A 87 -7.16 4.74 15.47
CA LEU A 87 -6.93 5.06 14.06
C LEU A 87 -7.96 4.38 13.15
N GLY A 88 -8.31 5.05 12.06
CA GLY A 88 -8.96 4.45 10.90
C GLY A 88 -8.00 3.57 10.12
N TYR A 89 -8.53 2.70 9.24
CA TYR A 89 -7.74 1.69 8.54
C TYR A 89 -6.56 2.27 7.73
N CYS A 90 -6.70 3.46 7.15
CA CYS A 90 -5.61 4.09 6.38
C CYS A 90 -4.50 4.71 7.25
N GLY A 91 -4.67 4.81 8.57
CA GLY A 91 -3.73 5.45 9.49
C GLY A 91 -3.78 6.98 9.52
N LEU A 92 -4.48 7.66 8.59
CA LEU A 92 -4.54 9.13 8.50
C LEU A 92 -5.80 9.76 9.11
N ARG A 93 -6.65 8.96 9.73
CA ARG A 93 -7.88 9.41 10.38
C ARG A 93 -7.89 8.87 11.80
N SER A 94 -8.35 9.67 12.74
CA SER A 94 -8.51 9.24 14.14
C SER A 94 -9.80 9.80 14.72
N ASN A 95 -10.29 9.18 15.79
CA ASN A 95 -11.36 9.76 16.59
C ASN A 95 -10.74 10.54 17.76
N ARG A 96 -11.06 11.84 17.88
CA ARG A 96 -10.61 12.69 18.97
C ARG A 96 -11.79 13.49 19.53
N GLY A 97 -12.19 13.18 20.75
CA GLY A 97 -13.34 13.80 21.40
C GLY A 97 -14.65 13.54 20.65
N GLY A 98 -14.84 12.32 20.14
CA GLY A 98 -16.01 11.92 19.37
C GLY A 98 -16.10 12.54 17.97
N LYS A 99 -15.01 13.11 17.45
CA LYS A 99 -14.94 13.77 16.15
C LYS A 99 -13.86 13.16 15.28
N LEU A 100 -14.14 13.08 13.98
CA LEU A 100 -13.18 12.61 12.98
C LEU A 100 -12.08 13.67 12.79
N ALA A 101 -10.87 13.36 13.26
CA ALA A 101 -9.68 14.18 13.09
C ALA A 101 -8.84 13.69 11.91
N HIS A 102 -8.39 14.63 11.09
CA HIS A 102 -7.51 14.38 9.95
C HIS A 102 -6.05 14.52 10.41
N LEU A 103 -5.29 13.43 10.33
CA LEU A 103 -3.85 13.42 10.69
C LEU A 103 -2.95 13.78 9.49
N GLY A 104 -3.52 13.79 8.30
CA GLY A 104 -2.86 14.08 7.03
C GLY A 104 -3.82 13.93 5.85
N GLY A 105 -3.36 14.16 4.63
CA GLY A 105 -4.22 14.16 3.43
C GLY A 105 -5.20 15.33 3.44
N THR A 106 -4.72 16.50 3.85
CA THR A 106 -5.41 17.80 3.76
C THR A 106 -4.55 18.78 2.97
N ALA A 107 -5.11 19.89 2.52
CA ALA A 107 -4.34 20.92 1.81
C ALA A 107 -3.18 21.50 2.65
N ALA A 108 -3.32 21.53 3.98
CA ALA A 108 -2.27 22.02 4.88
C ALA A 108 -1.22 20.95 5.23
N SER A 109 -1.52 19.66 5.02
CA SER A 109 -0.64 18.56 5.40
C SER A 109 -0.99 17.30 4.61
N GLY A 110 -0.26 17.07 3.53
CA GLY A 110 -0.16 15.82 2.80
C GLY A 110 1.02 15.01 3.33
N ILE A 111 0.76 13.79 3.80
CA ILE A 111 1.83 12.84 4.10
C ILE A 111 2.20 12.19 2.79
N LEU A 112 3.34 12.56 2.21
CA LEU A 112 3.76 12.12 0.89
C LEU A 112 5.26 12.29 0.69
N GLU A 113 5.80 11.52 -0.22
CA GLU A 113 7.11 11.73 -0.81
C GLU A 113 6.93 12.07 -2.30
N TRP A 114 7.88 12.77 -2.89
CA TRP A 114 7.87 13.07 -4.31
C TRP A 114 9.29 13.08 -4.88
N TYR A 115 9.39 12.89 -6.18
CA TYR A 115 10.64 13.03 -6.93
C TYR A 115 10.36 13.40 -8.39
N TYR A 116 11.38 13.92 -9.07
CA TYR A 116 11.32 14.13 -10.51
C TYR A 116 11.62 12.82 -11.25
N ASP A 117 10.65 12.33 -12.02
CA ASP A 117 10.77 11.11 -12.80
C ASP A 117 11.01 11.45 -14.28
N ALA A 118 12.21 11.16 -14.79
CA ALA A 118 12.59 11.52 -16.15
C ALA A 118 11.75 10.75 -17.18
N LEU A 119 11.33 11.45 -18.23
CA LEU A 119 10.58 10.85 -19.34
C LEU A 119 11.51 10.26 -20.41
N PRO A 120 11.15 9.10 -20.99
CA PRO A 120 9.96 8.29 -20.69
C PRO A 120 10.12 7.44 -19.42
N THR A 121 9.08 7.39 -18.58
CA THR A 121 9.11 6.61 -17.33
C THR A 121 8.92 5.11 -17.56
N ASN A 122 9.18 4.30 -16.52
CA ASN A 122 9.02 2.84 -16.52
C ASN A 122 7.64 2.31 -16.98
N CYS A 123 6.58 3.10 -16.86
CA CYS A 123 5.23 2.72 -17.32
C CYS A 123 4.91 3.20 -18.75
N VAL A 124 5.78 4.01 -19.33
CA VAL A 124 5.49 4.94 -20.43
C VAL A 124 6.37 4.68 -21.66
N ALA A 125 7.35 3.76 -21.56
CA ALA A 125 8.27 3.44 -22.66
C ALA A 125 7.71 2.44 -23.71
N GLU A 126 6.39 2.21 -23.76
CA GLU A 126 5.77 1.30 -24.72
C GLU A 126 5.43 2.00 -26.05
N TRP A 127 5.35 1.26 -27.16
CA TRP A 127 5.11 1.82 -28.49
C TRP A 127 3.81 2.62 -28.64
N VAL A 128 2.82 2.36 -27.77
CA VAL A 128 1.50 3.03 -27.74
C VAL A 128 1.52 4.38 -27.02
N CYS A 129 2.57 4.68 -26.25
CA CYS A 129 2.56 5.86 -25.40
C CYS A 129 3.06 7.08 -26.16
N ALA A 130 2.26 8.15 -26.22
CA ALA A 130 2.64 9.40 -26.88
C ALA A 130 3.88 10.06 -26.24
N GLU A 131 4.05 9.87 -24.93
CA GLU A 131 5.16 10.44 -24.14
C GLU A 131 6.51 9.75 -24.37
N ARG A 132 6.58 8.72 -25.22
CA ARG A 132 7.84 8.06 -25.62
C ARG A 132 8.86 9.02 -26.25
N GLU A 133 8.36 10.09 -26.90
CA GLU A 133 9.16 11.11 -27.57
C GLU A 133 9.49 12.30 -26.65
N SER A 134 8.95 12.34 -25.43
CA SER A 134 9.15 13.42 -24.44
C SER A 134 10.51 13.30 -23.71
N ARG A 135 11.56 12.91 -24.43
CA ARG A 135 12.91 12.79 -23.86
C ARG A 135 13.41 14.15 -23.40
N GLY A 136 13.94 14.21 -22.18
CA GLY A 136 14.44 15.44 -21.58
C GLY A 136 13.40 16.18 -20.74
N PHE A 137 12.13 15.79 -20.80
CA PHE A 137 11.10 16.21 -19.85
C PHE A 137 11.09 15.29 -18.63
N LYS A 138 10.29 15.66 -17.63
CA LYS A 138 10.13 14.91 -16.38
C LYS A 138 8.73 15.09 -15.83
N ASN A 139 8.28 14.11 -15.07
CA ASN A 139 7.08 14.21 -14.24
C ASN A 139 7.46 14.61 -12.82
N LEU A 140 6.59 15.36 -12.15
CA LEU A 140 6.58 15.39 -10.69
C LEU A 140 5.82 14.17 -10.18
N ALA A 141 6.53 13.11 -9.82
CA ALA A 141 5.93 11.88 -9.33
C ALA A 141 5.64 12.01 -7.82
N VAL A 142 4.39 11.80 -7.43
CA VAL A 142 3.90 12.02 -6.05
C VAL A 142 3.37 10.72 -5.45
N PHE A 143 3.87 10.37 -4.27
CA PHE A 143 3.56 9.13 -3.57
C PHE A 143 2.97 9.42 -2.21
N TYR A 144 1.65 9.26 -2.09
CA TYR A 144 0.96 9.45 -0.82
C TYR A 144 1.32 8.35 0.19
N GLY A 145 1.58 8.79 1.42
CA GLY A 145 1.99 7.97 2.56
C GLY A 145 0.84 7.25 3.26
N ALA A 146 -0.23 6.89 2.56
CA ALA A 146 -1.33 6.07 3.08
C ALA A 146 -2.12 5.41 1.96
N CYS A 147 -2.73 4.25 2.26
CA CYS A 147 -3.60 3.55 1.34
C CYS A 147 -4.80 2.95 2.08
N SER A 148 -5.95 2.92 1.39
CA SER A 148 -7.17 2.26 1.87
C SER A 148 -7.12 0.74 1.67
N PHE A 149 -6.15 0.23 0.91
CA PHE A 149 -5.96 -1.18 0.61
C PHE A 149 -4.72 -1.74 1.34
N ASP A 150 -4.72 -3.05 1.53
CA ASP A 150 -3.61 -3.78 2.13
C ASP A 150 -3.07 -4.80 1.13
N CYS A 151 -2.16 -4.39 0.24
CA CYS A 151 -1.55 -5.29 -0.74
C CYS A 151 -0.21 -5.82 -0.19
N LEU A 152 -0.08 -7.14 -0.01
CA LEU A 152 1.12 -7.78 0.55
C LEU A 152 2.37 -7.63 -0.34
N PHE A 153 2.18 -7.48 -1.66
CA PHE A 153 3.26 -7.35 -2.64
C PHE A 153 3.33 -5.94 -3.26
N CYS A 154 2.84 -4.93 -2.53
CA CYS A 154 2.88 -3.53 -2.97
C CYS A 154 4.32 -3.07 -3.18
N GLN A 155 4.64 -2.52 -4.36
CA GLN A 155 5.96 -1.94 -4.63
C GLN A 155 6.18 -0.61 -3.87
N ASN A 156 5.09 0.09 -3.54
CA ASN A 156 5.10 1.32 -2.75
C ASN A 156 4.85 1.05 -1.26
N TRP A 157 5.25 -0.11 -0.73
CA TRP A 157 4.95 -0.55 0.64
C TRP A 157 5.39 0.44 1.73
N HIS A 158 6.42 1.26 1.45
CA HIS A 158 6.96 2.28 2.35
C HIS A 158 5.89 3.25 2.85
N TYR A 159 4.76 3.41 2.14
CA TYR A 159 3.62 4.22 2.61
C TYR A 159 3.21 3.87 4.04
N ARG A 160 3.35 2.60 4.48
CA ARG A 160 2.98 2.19 5.84
C ARG A 160 3.85 2.87 6.90
N THR A 161 5.14 3.04 6.61
CA THR A 161 6.08 3.78 7.45
C THR A 161 5.71 5.26 7.51
N LEU A 162 5.35 5.84 6.36
CA LEU A 162 4.92 7.25 6.27
C LEU A 162 3.63 7.47 7.06
N ALA A 163 2.62 6.60 6.90
CA ALA A 163 1.36 6.64 7.66
C ALA A 163 1.62 6.55 9.17
N HIS A 164 2.51 5.65 9.59
CA HIS A 164 2.87 5.50 11.00
C HIS A 164 3.56 6.73 11.58
N ARG A 165 4.50 7.33 10.83
CA ARG A 165 5.28 8.50 11.27
C ARG A 165 4.54 9.82 11.10
N LEU A 166 3.50 9.85 10.26
CA LEU A 166 2.85 11.06 9.76
C LEU A 166 3.88 12.04 9.15
N ALA A 167 4.87 11.48 8.44
CA ALA A 167 5.97 12.24 7.87
C ALA A 167 6.60 11.50 6.66
N PRO A 168 7.25 12.24 5.73
CA PRO A 168 7.30 13.70 5.66
C PRO A 168 5.92 14.31 5.37
N ALA A 169 5.73 15.54 5.84
CA ALA A 169 4.49 16.28 5.67
C ALA A 169 4.77 17.53 4.85
N MET A 170 3.91 17.81 3.88
CA MET A 170 4.02 18.93 2.96
C MET A 170 2.63 19.49 2.65
N SER A 171 2.48 20.80 2.56
CA SER A 171 1.24 21.44 2.11
C SER A 171 1.04 21.28 0.61
N ALA A 172 -0.19 21.44 0.14
CA ALA A 172 -0.52 21.41 -1.28
C ALA A 172 0.21 22.52 -2.06
N GLN A 173 0.44 23.69 -1.43
CA GLN A 173 1.17 24.80 -2.05
C GLN A 173 2.65 24.44 -2.22
N GLU A 174 3.31 23.96 -1.16
CA GLU A 174 4.72 23.55 -1.24
C GLU A 174 4.93 22.46 -2.30
N LEU A 175 3.99 21.52 -2.46
CA LEU A 175 4.05 20.52 -3.52
C LEU A 175 3.86 21.14 -4.91
N ALA A 176 2.92 22.09 -5.07
CA ALA A 176 2.71 22.79 -6.33
C ALA A 176 3.94 23.62 -6.74
N ASP A 177 4.63 24.21 -5.77
CA ASP A 177 5.88 24.96 -5.98
C ASP A 177 7.05 24.06 -6.43
N CYS A 178 6.89 22.72 -6.33
CA CYS A 178 7.85 21.74 -6.88
C CYS A 178 7.59 21.40 -8.35
N VAL A 179 6.54 21.95 -8.97
CA VAL A 179 6.36 21.86 -10.42
C VAL A 179 7.24 22.93 -11.05
N ASP A 180 8.25 22.51 -11.80
CA ASP A 180 9.04 23.45 -12.61
C ASP A 180 8.34 23.80 -13.92
N GLU A 181 8.75 24.93 -14.51
CA GLU A 181 8.25 25.38 -15.83
C GLU A 181 8.64 24.45 -16.98
#